data_AF-A0A817ICR4-F1
#
_entry.id   AF-A0A817ICR4-F1
#
_cell.length_a   1.000
_cell.length_b   1.000
_cell.length_c   1.000
_cell.angle_alpha   90.00
_cell.angle_beta   90.00
_cell.angle_gamma   90.00
#
_symmetry.space_group_name_H-M   'P 1'
#
loop_
_entity.id
_entity.type
_entity.pdbx_description
1 polymer ?
#
loop_
_entity_poly.entity_id
_entity_poly.type
_entity_poly.pdbx_seq_one_letter_code
_entity_poly.pdbx_strand_id
1 'polypeptide(L)'
;MRPKRKQTFEHEQLQSYQFDFNIDEGNVMDNETTTDVAVTPLHDDLQQQDLTRDQLQQLFSRAGSALVAEATDDQEFFKRKTTIKVPKTSKVIKTPFPPPESDLQEDFDINIEQLKQLANKSTGPLIIERHSPNEQEIDHALSTIAFTFNQPMINISTLDEQINPEDLGLSLIPKIDGRWRWIDTKTVQFEAQTSFTIFNKVYTQS
;
A
#
# COMPACT_ATOMS: atom_id res chain seq x y z
N MET A 1 2.14 56.15 -13.46
CA MET A 1 1.63 55.82 -14.81
C MET A 1 2.78 55.29 -15.67
N ARG A 2 2.87 53.97 -15.83
CA ARG A 2 3.52 53.18 -16.91
C ARG A 2 3.37 51.67 -16.57
N PRO A 3 3.36 50.77 -17.57
CA PRO A 3 2.36 49.70 -17.64
C PRO A 3 2.88 48.28 -17.32
N LYS A 4 1.92 47.36 -17.15
CA LYS A 4 2.10 45.92 -16.87
C LYS A 4 2.90 45.22 -17.96
N ARG A 5 3.89 44.40 -17.56
CA ARG A 5 4.56 43.41 -18.41
C ARG A 5 3.80 42.09 -18.30
N LYS A 6 3.24 41.60 -19.41
CA LYS A 6 2.70 40.24 -19.53
C LYS A 6 3.88 39.28 -19.59
N GLN A 7 3.93 38.28 -18.72
CA GLN A 7 4.87 37.18 -18.83
C GLN A 7 4.16 36.04 -19.58
N THR A 8 4.60 35.81 -20.80
CA THR A 8 4.28 34.62 -21.60
C THR A 8 5.08 33.46 -21.01
N PHE A 9 4.41 32.37 -20.66
CA PHE A 9 5.06 31.12 -20.26
C PHE A 9 5.30 30.29 -21.52
N GLU A 10 6.58 30.10 -21.85
CA GLU A 10 7.04 29.17 -22.88
C GLU A 10 6.79 27.73 -22.40
N HIS A 11 6.36 26.87 -23.33
CA HIS A 11 6.04 25.47 -23.07
C HIS A 11 7.31 24.65 -22.82
N GLU A 12 7.43 24.10 -21.60
CA GLU A 12 8.45 23.09 -21.29
C GLU A 12 8.06 21.76 -21.96
N GLN A 13 8.93 21.28 -22.85
CA GLN A 13 8.73 20.08 -23.65
C GLN A 13 8.78 18.83 -22.76
N LEU A 14 7.68 18.08 -22.71
CA LEU A 14 7.64 16.73 -22.15
C LEU A 14 8.41 15.78 -23.09
N GLN A 15 9.64 15.40 -22.72
CA GLN A 15 10.31 14.27 -23.36
C GLN A 15 9.77 12.97 -22.77
N SER A 16 9.08 12.18 -23.59
CA SER A 16 8.70 10.81 -23.28
C SER A 16 9.94 9.90 -23.38
N TYR A 17 10.35 9.29 -22.27
CA TYR A 17 11.31 8.19 -22.28
C TYR A 17 10.57 6.87 -22.45
N GLN A 18 10.82 6.20 -23.57
CA GLN A 18 10.33 4.86 -23.88
C GLN A 18 11.42 3.85 -23.47
N PHE A 19 11.08 2.87 -22.62
CA PHE A 19 11.95 1.74 -22.31
C PHE A 19 11.47 0.51 -23.08
N ASP A 20 12.29 0.00 -23.99
CA ASP A 20 12.06 -1.25 -24.71
C ASP A 20 12.90 -2.37 -24.09
N PHE A 21 12.27 -3.50 -23.80
CA PHE A 21 12.92 -4.68 -23.23
C PHE A 21 12.96 -5.77 -24.31
N ASN A 22 14.13 -5.96 -24.94
CA ASN A 22 14.34 -7.05 -25.90
C ASN A 22 14.67 -8.33 -25.13
N ILE A 23 13.70 -9.24 -25.06
CA ILE A 23 13.94 -10.64 -24.69
C ILE A 23 13.89 -11.43 -26.00
N ASP A 24 15.03 -11.50 -26.66
CA ASP A 24 15.24 -12.56 -27.63
C ASP A 24 16.70 -12.98 -27.54
N GLU A 25 16.91 -14.10 -26.83
CA GLU A 25 17.88 -15.13 -27.19
C GLU A 25 17.70 -16.29 -26.20
N GLY A 26 16.97 -17.30 -26.69
CA GLY A 26 16.68 -18.53 -25.96
C GLY A 26 17.93 -19.40 -25.81
N ASN A 27 18.17 -19.87 -24.60
CA ASN A 27 19.22 -20.85 -24.33
C ASN A 27 18.71 -22.25 -24.72
N VAL A 28 19.12 -22.72 -25.89
CA VAL A 28 18.98 -24.12 -26.33
C VAL A 28 20.03 -24.94 -25.58
N MET A 29 19.59 -26.01 -24.91
CA MET A 29 20.42 -26.95 -24.18
C MET A 29 20.96 -28.01 -25.13
N ASP A 30 22.21 -27.85 -25.57
CA ASP A 30 22.99 -28.92 -26.20
C ASP A 30 24.30 -29.14 -25.44
N ASN A 31 24.72 -30.39 -25.42
CA ASN A 31 25.60 -31.03 -24.46
C ASN A 31 27.01 -31.26 -25.04
N GLU A 32 28.01 -31.30 -24.13
CA GLU A 32 29.38 -31.85 -24.26
C GLU A 32 30.57 -30.85 -24.20
N THR A 33 31.28 -30.92 -23.06
CA THR A 33 32.74 -31.06 -22.86
C THR A 33 33.76 -30.17 -23.61
N THR A 34 34.54 -29.42 -22.81
CA THR A 34 35.96 -29.00 -23.01
C THR A 34 36.22 -27.80 -23.94
N THR A 35 36.54 -26.62 -23.38
CA THR A 35 37.92 -26.13 -23.11
C THR A 35 37.88 -24.65 -22.71
N ASP A 36 38.55 -24.38 -21.59
CA ASP A 36 39.17 -23.13 -21.13
C ASP A 36 39.24 -21.94 -22.12
N VAL A 37 38.48 -20.87 -21.85
CA VAL A 37 38.82 -19.50 -22.28
C VAL A 37 38.54 -18.57 -21.10
N ALA A 38 39.62 -18.13 -20.45
CA ALA A 38 39.57 -17.13 -19.39
C ALA A 38 39.01 -15.81 -19.94
N VAL A 39 37.80 -15.46 -19.52
CA VAL A 39 37.25 -14.10 -19.69
C VAL A 39 37.87 -13.25 -18.60
N THR A 40 38.81 -12.37 -18.97
CA THR A 40 39.37 -11.35 -18.08
C THR A 40 38.25 -10.43 -17.61
N PRO A 41 37.92 -10.36 -16.31
CA PRO A 41 36.96 -9.37 -15.85
C PRO A 41 37.69 -8.03 -15.64
N LEU A 42 37.16 -6.98 -16.27
CA LEU A 42 37.49 -5.58 -15.97
C LEU A 42 36.99 -5.26 -14.55
N HIS A 43 37.75 -5.65 -13.53
CA HIS A 43 37.62 -5.09 -12.20
C HIS A 43 38.57 -3.91 -12.12
N ASP A 44 38.01 -2.69 -12.22
CA ASP A 44 38.69 -1.48 -11.77
C ASP A 44 38.81 -1.59 -10.26
N ASP A 45 39.97 -2.08 -9.85
CA ASP A 45 40.38 -2.37 -8.49
C ASP A 45 40.47 -1.04 -7.74
N LEU A 46 39.36 -0.58 -7.15
CA LEU A 46 39.41 0.39 -6.06
C LEU A 46 40.01 -0.32 -4.83
N GLN A 47 41.31 -0.60 -4.92
CA GLN A 47 42.13 -1.11 -3.85
C GLN A 47 41.99 -0.14 -2.69
N GLN A 48 41.21 -0.52 -1.67
CA GLN A 48 41.21 0.15 -0.38
C GLN A 48 42.60 -0.04 0.22
N GLN A 49 43.53 0.87 -0.09
CA GLN A 49 44.83 0.89 0.54
C GLN A 49 44.68 1.46 1.95
N ASP A 50 45.06 0.65 2.93
CA ASP A 50 45.20 1.12 4.31
C ASP A 50 46.21 2.27 4.35
N LEU A 51 45.76 3.41 4.89
CA LEU A 51 46.62 4.59 4.99
C LEU A 51 47.75 4.32 5.98
N THR A 52 48.98 4.63 5.55
CA THR A 52 50.14 4.57 6.44
C THR A 52 50.00 5.59 7.59
N ARG A 53 50.64 5.31 8.72
CA ARG A 53 50.57 6.14 9.93
C ARG A 53 50.93 7.61 9.66
N ASP A 54 51.91 7.84 8.79
CA ASP A 54 52.35 9.19 8.43
C ASP A 54 51.32 9.93 7.56
N GLN A 55 50.67 9.24 6.62
CA GLN A 55 49.60 9.81 5.80
C GLN A 55 48.36 10.15 6.64
N LEU A 56 48.02 9.30 7.63
CA LEU A 56 46.97 9.60 8.60
C LEU A 56 47.30 10.86 9.39
N GLN A 57 48.53 11.00 9.86
CA GLN A 57 48.96 12.18 10.63
C GLN A 57 48.89 13.48 9.80
N GLN A 58 49.22 13.41 8.51
CA GLN A 58 49.04 14.54 7.58
C GLN A 58 47.56 14.93 7.39
N LEU A 59 46.66 13.95 7.31
CA LEU A 59 45.21 14.20 7.23
C LEU A 59 44.67 14.82 8.53
N PHE A 60 45.07 14.31 9.70
CA PHE A 60 44.71 14.91 10.99
C PHE A 60 45.25 16.34 11.14
N SER A 61 46.45 16.61 10.64
CA SER A 61 47.02 17.97 10.63
C SER A 61 46.19 18.94 9.77
N ARG A 62 45.58 18.44 8.69
CA ARG A 62 44.68 19.22 7.83
C ARG A 62 43.31 19.47 8.46
N ALA A 63 42.84 18.56 9.31
CA ALA A 63 41.52 18.62 9.93
C ALA A 63 41.40 19.69 11.05
N GLY A 64 42.50 20.35 11.42
CA GLY A 64 42.52 21.35 12.49
C GLY A 64 42.61 20.68 13.87
N SER A 65 43.49 21.21 14.72
CA SER A 65 43.88 20.64 16.01
C SER A 65 42.83 20.79 17.13
N ALA A 66 41.53 20.70 16.81
CA ALA A 66 40.45 20.94 17.76
C ALA A 66 39.57 19.69 18.02
N LEU A 67 40.04 18.50 17.66
CA LEU A 67 39.42 17.27 18.14
C LEU A 67 39.92 17.00 19.56
N VAL A 68 39.23 17.58 20.53
CA VAL A 68 39.43 17.28 21.95
C VAL A 68 38.65 16.00 22.23
N ALA A 69 39.37 14.90 22.42
CA ALA A 69 38.76 13.66 22.88
C ALA A 69 38.27 13.87 24.32
N GLU A 70 36.97 13.71 24.53
CA GLU A 70 36.39 13.75 25.87
C GLU A 70 36.38 12.35 26.47
N ALA A 71 36.37 12.25 27.81
CA ALA A 71 36.39 10.95 28.50
C ALA A 71 35.16 10.06 28.19
N THR A 72 34.14 10.61 27.54
CA THR A 72 32.90 9.92 27.13
C THR A 72 32.86 9.51 25.67
N ASP A 73 33.90 9.78 24.87
CA ASP A 73 33.94 9.41 23.45
C ASP A 73 34.06 7.89 23.25
N ASP A 74 34.71 7.20 24.18
CA ASP A 74 34.75 5.74 24.22
C ASP A 74 33.64 5.21 25.14
N GLN A 75 32.52 4.77 24.56
CA GLN A 75 31.44 4.09 25.28
C GLN A 75 31.31 2.63 24.86
N GLU A 76 31.09 1.75 25.83
CA GLU A 76 30.72 0.36 25.57
C GLU A 76 29.31 0.31 24.93
N PHE A 77 29.16 -0.50 23.88
CA PHE A 77 27.88 -0.64 23.18
C PHE A 77 26.76 -1.09 24.12
N PHE A 78 25.60 -0.44 24.01
CA PHE A 78 24.41 -0.82 24.75
C PHE A 78 23.87 -2.17 24.26
N LYS A 79 24.23 -3.25 24.96
CA LYS A 79 23.76 -4.62 24.66
C LYS A 79 22.39 -4.86 25.28
N ARG A 80 21.52 -5.56 24.55
CA ARG A 80 20.22 -6.01 25.08
C ARG A 80 20.43 -6.96 26.26
N LYS A 81 19.65 -6.79 27.34
CA LYS A 81 19.79 -7.59 28.58
C LYS A 81 19.50 -9.09 28.40
N THR A 82 18.69 -9.48 27.43
CA THR A 82 18.44 -10.89 27.11
C THR A 82 17.87 -11.09 25.71
N THR A 83 17.95 -12.32 25.21
CA THR A 83 17.38 -12.77 23.94
C THR A 83 16.02 -13.42 24.17
N ILE A 84 15.07 -13.19 23.26
CA ILE A 84 13.73 -13.78 23.32
C ILE A 84 13.81 -15.29 23.06
N LYS A 85 12.99 -16.09 23.75
CA LYS A 85 12.94 -17.55 23.57
C LYS A 85 12.51 -17.92 22.14
N VAL A 86 13.06 -19.02 21.63
CA VAL A 86 12.69 -19.58 20.33
C VAL A 86 11.18 -19.90 20.25
N PRO A 87 10.56 -19.77 19.07
CA PRO A 87 9.15 -20.10 18.89
C PRO A 87 8.90 -21.58 19.17
N LYS A 88 7.74 -21.89 19.76
CA LYS A 88 7.30 -23.29 19.95
C LYS A 88 6.69 -23.80 18.64
N THR A 89 7.10 -24.99 18.20
CA THR A 89 6.48 -25.67 17.06
C THR A 89 5.16 -26.32 17.47
N SER A 90 4.24 -26.43 16.51
CA SER A 90 2.97 -27.14 16.69
C SER A 90 3.13 -28.65 16.47
N LYS A 91 2.11 -29.43 16.88
CA LYS A 91 2.03 -30.87 16.62
C LYS A 91 1.45 -31.11 15.22
N VAL A 92 2.07 -32.00 14.46
CA VAL A 92 1.54 -32.45 13.16
C VAL A 92 0.50 -33.54 13.39
N ILE A 93 -0.74 -33.31 12.91
CA ILE A 93 -1.82 -34.30 12.93
C ILE A 93 -1.86 -34.96 11.55
N LYS A 94 -1.74 -36.29 11.50
CA LYS A 94 -1.85 -37.07 10.26
C LYS A 94 -3.27 -37.63 10.16
N THR A 95 -4.07 -37.10 9.25
CA THR A 95 -5.36 -37.66 8.85
C THR A 95 -5.24 -38.28 7.45
N PRO A 96 -5.90 -39.41 7.18
CA PRO A 96 -5.92 -39.98 5.83
C PRO A 96 -6.71 -39.09 4.88
N PHE A 97 -6.32 -39.09 3.60
CA PHE A 97 -7.10 -38.51 2.51
C PHE A 97 -7.52 -39.62 1.55
N PRO A 98 -8.81 -39.70 1.17
CA PRO A 98 -9.92 -38.83 1.57
C PRO A 98 -10.35 -39.05 3.05
N PRO A 99 -11.04 -38.08 3.68
CA PRO A 99 -11.62 -38.27 5.02
C PRO A 99 -12.49 -39.54 5.06
N PRO A 100 -12.44 -40.34 6.14
CA PRO A 100 -13.30 -41.51 6.26
C PRO A 100 -14.78 -41.08 6.30
N GLU A 101 -15.69 -41.91 5.80
CA GLU A 101 -17.12 -41.59 5.73
C GLU A 101 -17.75 -41.30 7.10
N SER A 102 -17.15 -41.79 8.20
CA SER A 102 -17.55 -41.45 9.56
C SER A 102 -17.28 -40.00 9.96
N ASP A 103 -16.33 -39.34 9.30
CA ASP A 103 -15.95 -37.93 9.52
C ASP A 103 -16.61 -36.99 8.51
N LEU A 104 -17.27 -37.54 7.48
CA LEU A 104 -18.19 -36.78 6.66
C LEU A 104 -19.43 -36.50 7.52
N GLN A 105 -19.47 -35.31 8.12
CA GLN A 105 -20.71 -34.82 8.72
C GLN A 105 -21.80 -34.94 7.64
N GLU A 106 -22.90 -35.63 7.97
CA GLU A 106 -24.04 -35.83 7.07
C GLU A 106 -24.40 -34.51 6.39
N ASP A 107 -24.74 -34.59 5.10
CA ASP A 107 -25.12 -33.47 4.24
C ASP A 107 -25.85 -32.41 5.06
N PHE A 108 -25.21 -31.26 5.26
CA PHE A 108 -25.89 -30.12 5.88
C PHE A 108 -27.12 -29.86 5.01
N ASP A 109 -28.31 -30.16 5.52
CA ASP A 109 -29.56 -29.90 4.83
C ASP A 109 -29.72 -28.38 4.77
N ILE A 110 -29.13 -27.76 3.76
CA ILE A 110 -29.06 -26.31 3.63
C ILE A 110 -30.48 -25.84 3.33
N ASN A 111 -31.18 -25.42 4.39
CA ASN A 111 -32.51 -24.85 4.25
C ASN A 111 -32.41 -23.47 3.58
N ILE A 112 -32.66 -23.46 2.27
CA ILE A 112 -32.61 -22.26 1.44
C ILE A 112 -33.57 -21.17 1.95
N GLU A 113 -34.70 -21.54 2.55
CA GLU A 113 -35.65 -20.57 3.11
C GLU A 113 -35.10 -19.91 4.37
N GLN A 114 -34.44 -20.68 5.23
CA GLN A 114 -33.81 -20.16 6.45
C GLN A 114 -32.64 -19.22 6.11
N LEU A 115 -31.86 -19.52 5.06
CA LEU A 115 -30.84 -18.61 4.54
C LEU A 115 -31.43 -17.31 3.99
N LYS A 116 -32.55 -17.38 3.25
CA LYS A 116 -33.27 -16.19 2.77
C LYS A 116 -33.82 -15.35 3.92
N GLN A 117 -34.35 -15.99 4.96
CA GLN A 117 -34.82 -15.31 6.16
C GLN A 117 -33.68 -14.60 6.90
N LEU A 118 -32.51 -15.22 7.01
CA LEU A 118 -31.32 -14.59 7.60
C LEU A 118 -30.81 -13.41 6.77
N ALA A 119 -30.85 -13.51 5.43
CA ALA A 119 -30.52 -12.39 4.54
C ALA A 119 -31.48 -11.20 4.71
N ASN A 120 -32.77 -11.48 4.93
CA ASN A 120 -33.80 -10.47 5.18
C ASN A 120 -33.81 -9.95 6.63
N LYS A 121 -33.10 -10.61 7.56
CA LYS A 121 -33.00 -10.24 8.98
C LYS A 121 -31.93 -9.17 9.22
N SER A 122 -31.82 -8.21 8.32
CA SER A 122 -31.17 -6.94 8.60
C SER A 122 -32.23 -5.98 9.15
N THR A 123 -32.64 -6.19 10.39
CA THR A 123 -33.89 -5.63 10.93
C THR A 123 -33.64 -4.47 11.89
N GLY A 124 -32.87 -3.48 11.45
CA GLY A 124 -32.73 -2.19 12.12
C GLY A 124 -32.98 -1.05 11.15
N PRO A 125 -33.12 0.20 11.63
CA PRO A 125 -33.04 1.34 10.73
C PRO A 125 -31.72 1.27 9.95
N LEU A 126 -31.75 1.65 8.67
CA LEU A 126 -30.52 1.84 7.89
C LEU A 126 -29.64 2.81 8.69
N ILE A 127 -28.37 2.51 8.90
CA ILE A 127 -27.42 3.44 9.54
C ILE A 127 -26.07 3.33 8.85
N ILE A 128 -25.32 4.43 8.85
CA ILE A 128 -23.92 4.43 8.41
C ILE A 128 -23.08 3.88 9.57
N GLU A 129 -22.55 2.68 9.42
CA GLU A 129 -21.65 2.07 10.42
C GLU A 129 -20.24 2.66 10.34
N ARG A 130 -19.79 2.96 9.12
CA ARG A 130 -18.42 3.42 8.88
C ARG A 130 -18.40 4.45 7.78
N HIS A 131 -17.52 5.42 7.92
CA HIS A 131 -17.19 6.35 6.87
C HIS A 131 -15.67 6.53 6.80
N SER A 132 -15.18 6.74 5.59
CA SER A 132 -13.79 7.06 5.31
C SER A 132 -13.74 8.29 4.42
N PRO A 133 -12.91 9.30 4.73
CA PRO A 133 -12.02 9.39 5.89
C PRO A 133 -12.80 9.55 7.21
N ASN A 134 -12.21 9.20 8.36
CA ASN A 134 -12.84 9.34 9.69
C ASN A 134 -12.52 10.69 10.37
N GLU A 135 -11.47 11.37 9.93
CA GLU A 135 -11.01 12.65 10.48
C GLU A 135 -11.98 13.81 10.13
N GLN A 136 -12.10 14.78 11.04
CA GLN A 136 -13.01 15.92 10.89
C GLN A 136 -12.40 17.04 10.03
N GLU A 137 -11.09 17.21 10.12
CA GLU A 137 -10.30 18.18 9.36
C GLU A 137 -9.17 17.40 8.69
N ILE A 138 -8.96 17.64 7.40
CA ILE A 138 -8.07 16.85 6.57
C ILE A 138 -7.19 17.82 5.81
N ASP A 139 -5.91 17.90 6.19
CA ASP A 139 -4.96 18.87 5.65
C ASP A 139 -4.41 18.50 4.26
N HIS A 140 -4.95 17.45 3.65
CA HIS A 140 -4.51 16.92 2.37
C HIS A 140 -5.67 16.78 1.40
N ALA A 141 -5.37 16.88 0.11
CA ALA A 141 -6.36 16.79 -0.94
C ALA A 141 -6.85 15.35 -1.07
N LEU A 142 -8.16 15.14 -0.91
CA LEU A 142 -8.80 13.85 -1.04
C LEU A 142 -9.41 13.71 -2.43
N SER A 143 -9.40 12.49 -2.94
CA SER A 143 -10.11 12.15 -4.18
C SER A 143 -11.30 11.22 -3.94
N THR A 144 -11.38 10.57 -2.77
CA THR A 144 -12.38 9.53 -2.50
C THR A 144 -12.99 9.59 -1.11
N ILE A 145 -14.30 9.33 -1.00
CA ILE A 145 -15.04 9.17 0.26
C ILE A 145 -15.80 7.85 0.19
N ALA A 146 -15.81 7.07 1.26
CA ALA A 146 -16.59 5.82 1.34
C ALA A 146 -17.52 5.81 2.55
N PHE A 147 -18.71 5.22 2.36
CA PHE A 147 -19.72 5.00 3.40
C PHE A 147 -20.13 3.54 3.42
N THR A 148 -20.06 2.90 4.58
CA THR A 148 -20.51 1.53 4.81
C THR A 148 -21.76 1.55 5.68
N PHE A 149 -22.81 0.90 5.18
CA PHE A 149 -24.08 0.75 5.87
C PHE A 149 -24.13 -0.54 6.70
N ASN A 150 -25.02 -0.58 7.68
CA ASN A 150 -25.28 -1.78 8.49
C ASN A 150 -25.82 -2.97 7.66
N GLN A 151 -26.39 -2.69 6.50
CA GLN A 151 -27.12 -3.67 5.71
C GLN A 151 -26.82 -3.62 4.22
N PRO A 152 -26.96 -4.75 3.49
CA PRO A 152 -26.80 -4.74 2.04
C PRO A 152 -27.91 -3.90 1.40
N MET A 153 -27.51 -2.96 0.57
CA MET A 153 -28.39 -2.02 -0.14
C MET A 153 -28.67 -2.47 -1.58
N ILE A 154 -27.74 -3.21 -2.17
CA ILE A 154 -27.86 -3.72 -3.53
C ILE A 154 -27.44 -5.20 -3.60
N ASN A 155 -27.85 -5.87 -4.68
CA ASN A 155 -27.39 -7.22 -4.96
C ASN A 155 -25.92 -7.18 -5.45
N ILE A 156 -25.15 -8.23 -5.13
CA ILE A 156 -23.78 -8.39 -5.65
C ILE A 156 -23.73 -8.42 -7.18
N SER A 157 -24.82 -8.83 -7.85
CA SER A 157 -24.92 -8.82 -9.31
C SER A 157 -25.15 -7.44 -9.93
N THR A 158 -25.43 -6.40 -9.11
CA THR A 158 -25.78 -5.05 -9.58
C THR A 158 -24.81 -3.98 -9.06
N LEU A 159 -23.56 -4.34 -8.77
CA LEU A 159 -22.54 -3.39 -8.27
C LEU A 159 -22.26 -2.22 -9.25
N ASP A 160 -22.40 -2.46 -10.56
CA ASP A 160 -22.16 -1.46 -11.61
C ASP A 160 -23.35 -0.52 -11.87
N GLU A 161 -24.44 -0.67 -11.12
CA GLU A 161 -25.63 0.16 -11.29
C GLU A 161 -25.36 1.61 -10.89
N GLN A 162 -25.92 2.55 -11.66
CA GLN A 162 -25.74 3.97 -11.42
C GLN A 162 -26.44 4.40 -10.13
N ILE A 163 -25.69 5.06 -9.26
CA ILE A 163 -26.15 5.42 -7.91
C ILE A 163 -26.66 6.85 -7.89
N ASN A 164 -27.86 7.03 -7.36
CA ASN A 164 -28.36 8.33 -6.94
C ASN A 164 -28.11 8.51 -5.43
N PRO A 165 -27.23 9.44 -5.01
CA PRO A 165 -26.92 9.63 -3.58
C PRO A 165 -28.12 10.13 -2.77
N GLU A 166 -29.11 10.77 -3.39
CA GLU A 166 -30.33 11.25 -2.71
C GLU A 166 -31.17 10.08 -2.19
N ASP A 167 -31.22 8.95 -2.91
CA ASP A 167 -31.95 7.74 -2.48
C ASP A 167 -31.32 7.10 -1.24
N LEU A 168 -30.05 7.39 -0.97
CA LEU A 168 -29.28 6.93 0.19
C LEU A 168 -29.24 7.98 1.32
N GLY A 169 -29.87 9.15 1.14
CA GLY A 169 -29.80 10.26 2.09
C GLY A 169 -28.39 10.85 2.25
N LEU A 170 -27.52 10.72 1.23
CA LEU A 170 -26.15 11.23 1.27
C LEU A 170 -26.06 12.60 0.59
N SER A 171 -25.46 13.57 1.30
CA SER A 171 -25.20 14.91 0.78
C SER A 171 -23.78 15.34 1.10
N LEU A 172 -23.07 15.88 0.10
CA LEU A 172 -21.72 16.40 0.23
C LEU A 172 -21.75 17.93 0.24
N ILE A 173 -21.07 18.53 1.22
CA ILE A 173 -20.94 19.98 1.35
C ILE A 173 -19.44 20.29 1.45
N PRO A 174 -18.86 21.08 0.51
CA PRO A 174 -19.48 21.69 -0.67
C PRO A 174 -19.88 20.65 -1.74
N LYS A 175 -20.75 21.04 -2.68
CA LYS A 175 -21.08 20.18 -3.84
C LYS A 175 -19.84 20.01 -4.70
N ILE A 176 -19.40 18.77 -4.85
CA ILE A 176 -18.20 18.38 -5.61
C ILE A 176 -18.65 17.49 -6.77
N ASP A 177 -18.12 17.75 -7.96
CA ASP A 177 -18.37 16.91 -9.12
C ASP A 177 -17.58 15.61 -9.04
N GLY A 178 -18.26 14.48 -9.26
CA GLY A 178 -17.67 13.16 -9.15
C GLY A 178 -18.64 12.05 -9.55
N ARG A 179 -18.24 10.82 -9.29
CA ARG A 179 -19.03 9.62 -9.56
C ARG A 179 -19.22 8.81 -8.29
N TRP A 180 -20.41 8.27 -8.11
CA TRP A 180 -20.72 7.31 -7.07
C TRP A 180 -20.66 5.90 -7.65
N ARG A 181 -20.05 4.97 -6.93
CA ARG A 181 -20.02 3.54 -7.27
C ARG A 181 -20.12 2.66 -6.04
N TRP A 182 -20.68 1.47 -6.20
CA TRP A 182 -20.68 0.48 -5.15
C TRP A 182 -19.36 -0.27 -5.19
N ILE A 183 -18.74 -0.46 -4.03
CA ILE A 183 -17.51 -1.28 -3.91
C ILE A 183 -17.82 -2.62 -3.25
N ASP A 184 -18.94 -2.69 -2.55
CA ASP A 184 -19.54 -3.89 -1.97
C ASP A 184 -21.05 -3.63 -1.85
N THR A 185 -21.85 -4.66 -1.62
CA THR A 185 -23.29 -4.61 -1.36
C THR A 185 -23.69 -3.66 -0.23
N LYS A 186 -22.76 -3.34 0.68
CA LYS A 186 -22.95 -2.44 1.83
C LYS A 186 -22.18 -1.13 1.75
N THR A 187 -21.25 -0.98 0.81
CA THR A 187 -20.30 0.15 0.83
C THR A 187 -20.35 0.91 -0.49
N VAL A 188 -20.66 2.19 -0.39
CA VAL A 188 -20.66 3.12 -1.52
C VAL A 188 -19.42 4.02 -1.44
N GLN A 189 -18.79 4.26 -2.58
CA GLN A 189 -17.64 5.16 -2.72
C GLN A 189 -17.96 6.28 -3.70
N PHE A 190 -17.64 7.51 -3.31
CA PHE A 190 -17.60 8.68 -4.17
C PHE A 190 -16.16 8.89 -4.65
N GLU A 191 -16.00 9.12 -5.95
CA GLU A 191 -14.74 9.50 -6.59
C GLU A 191 -14.90 10.88 -7.21
N ALA A 192 -14.19 11.87 -6.67
CA ALA A 192 -14.19 13.22 -7.21
C ALA A 192 -13.34 13.30 -8.48
N GLN A 193 -13.76 14.16 -9.42
CA GLN A 193 -12.97 14.42 -10.64
C GLN A 193 -11.68 15.21 -10.33
N THR A 194 -11.74 16.07 -9.31
CA THR A 194 -10.63 16.89 -8.85
C THR A 194 -10.50 16.73 -7.34
N SER A 195 -9.27 16.67 -6.84
CA SER A 195 -9.04 16.54 -5.40
C SER A 195 -9.57 17.75 -4.63
N PHE A 196 -10.12 17.51 -3.44
CA PHE A 196 -10.81 18.51 -2.63
C PHE A 196 -10.44 18.40 -1.16
N THR A 197 -10.69 19.47 -0.40
CA THR A 197 -10.49 19.53 1.05
C THR A 197 -11.84 19.75 1.72
N ILE A 198 -12.21 18.88 2.66
CA ILE A 198 -13.48 18.95 3.38
C ILE A 198 -13.26 19.74 4.66
N PHE A 199 -14.02 20.82 4.88
CA PHE A 199 -13.89 21.67 6.07
C PHE A 199 -14.97 21.46 7.12
N ASN A 200 -16.11 20.82 6.79
CA ASN A 200 -17.18 20.51 7.74
C ASN A 200 -17.99 19.29 7.26
N LYS A 201 -18.05 18.21 8.05
CA LYS A 201 -18.90 17.06 7.75
C LYS A 201 -20.29 17.23 8.37
N VAL A 202 -21.33 17.26 7.54
CA VAL A 202 -22.71 17.00 7.99
C VAL A 202 -23.23 15.86 7.13
N TYR A 203 -23.30 14.67 7.72
CA TYR A 203 -24.01 13.54 7.13
C TYR A 203 -25.41 13.54 7.74
N THR A 204 -26.34 14.22 7.10
CA THR A 204 -27.73 14.24 7.57
C THR A 204 -28.43 13.00 7.04
N GLN A 205 -28.68 12.04 7.91
CA GLN A 205 -29.68 11.02 7.65
C GLN A 205 -31.05 11.63 7.95
N SER A 206 -31.93 11.72 6.95
CA SER A 206 -33.34 12.10 7.12
C SER A 206 -34.18 10.92 7.59
#